data_AF-A0A2R6M8T5-F1
#
_entry.id   AF-A0A2R6M8T5-F1
#
_cell.length_a   1.000
_cell.length_b   1.000
_cell.length_c   1.000
_cell.angle_alpha   90.00
_cell.angle_beta   90.00
_cell.angle_gamma   90.00
#
_symmetry.space_group_name_H-M   'P 1'
#
loop_
_entity.id
_entity.type
_entity.pdbx_description
1 polymer ?
#
loop_
_entity_poly.entity_id
_entity_poly.type
_entity_poly.pdbx_seq_one_letter_code
_entity_poly.pdbx_strand_id
1 'polypeptide(L)' 'MREQGVDPADFEFYLESFKYGVPPHGGYGLGIDRLVKQVAGCDNVTEAILFPRTPDRLTP' A
#
# COMPACT_ATOMS: atom_id res chain seq x y z
N MET A 1 -4.48 -16.83 -3.75
CA MET A 1 -3.23 -16.89 -4.53
C MET A 1 -3.41 -17.71 -5.79
N ARG A 2 -3.55 -19.05 -5.74
CA ARG A 2 -3.72 -19.90 -6.93
C ARG A 2 -4.93 -19.52 -7.80
N GLU A 3 -6.08 -19.27 -7.19
CA GLU A 3 -7.30 -18.81 -7.89
C GLU A 3 -7.14 -17.41 -8.51
N GLN A 4 -6.25 -16.59 -7.95
CA GLN A 4 -5.93 -15.25 -8.48
C GLN A 4 -4.75 -15.28 -9.48
N GLY A 5 -4.26 -16.48 -9.86
CA GLY A 5 -3.14 -16.63 -10.79
C GLY A 5 -1.77 -16.27 -10.22
N VAL A 6 -1.63 -16.26 -8.89
CA VAL A 6 -0.38 -15.90 -8.19
C VAL A 6 0.29 -17.15 -7.63
N ASP A 7 1.58 -17.33 -7.91
CA ASP A 7 2.37 -18.45 -7.39
C ASP A 7 2.66 -18.26 -5.88
N PRO A 8 2.23 -19.19 -5.00
CA PRO A 8 2.55 -19.11 -3.58
C PRO A 8 4.05 -19.15 -3.26
N ALA A 9 4.89 -19.69 -4.15
CA ALA A 9 6.33 -19.77 -3.92
C ALA A 9 6.99 -18.38 -3.83
N ASP A 10 6.48 -17.39 -4.55
CA ASP A 10 6.98 -16.00 -4.51
C ASP A 10 6.80 -15.34 -3.13
N PHE A 11 5.95 -15.91 -2.27
CA PHE A 11 5.58 -15.39 -0.97
C PHE A 11 6.01 -16.32 0.17
N GLU A 12 6.93 -17.27 -0.07
CA GLU A 12 7.36 -18.26 0.91
C GLU A 12 7.75 -17.61 2.26
N PHE A 13 8.57 -16.56 2.22
CA PHE A 13 8.98 -15.77 3.39
C PHE A 13 7.79 -15.26 4.22
N TYR A 14 6.72 -14.80 3.58
CA TYR A 14 5.52 -14.30 4.26
C TYR A 14 4.67 -15.44 4.82
N LEU A 15 4.43 -16.47 4.00
CA LEU A 15 3.54 -17.59 4.32
C LEU A 15 4.09 -18.52 5.40
N GLU A 16 5.41 -18.61 5.56
CA GLU A 16 6.04 -19.47 6.56
C GLU A 16 5.60 -19.11 8.00
N SER A 17 5.45 -17.82 8.29
CA SER A 17 4.99 -17.34 9.61
C SER A 17 3.63 -17.90 10.01
N PHE A 18 2.72 -18.08 9.05
CA PHE A 18 1.36 -18.56 9.29
C PHE A 18 1.29 -20.04 9.72
N LYS A 19 2.36 -20.81 9.50
CA LYS A 19 2.44 -22.23 9.88
C LYS A 19 2.57 -22.43 11.40
N TYR A 20 2.98 -21.40 12.14
CA TYR A 20 3.30 -21.50 13.56
C TYR A 20 2.23 -20.91 14.51
N GLY A 21 0.99 -20.79 14.03
CA GLY A 21 -0.15 -20.40 14.87
C GLY A 21 -0.33 -18.88 15.03
N VAL A 22 -0.56 -18.21 13.91
CA VAL A 22 -0.90 -16.77 13.91
C VAL A 22 -2.38 -16.60 14.26
N PRO A 23 -2.75 -15.71 15.21
CA PRO A 23 -4.14 -15.46 15.57
C PRO A 23 -4.94 -14.86 14.39
N PRO A 24 -6.28 -14.96 14.39
CA PRO A 24 -7.10 -14.24 13.43
C PRO A 24 -6.84 -12.74 13.50
N HIS A 25 -6.43 -12.13 12.40
CA HIS A 25 -6.08 -10.71 12.33
C HIS A 25 -6.54 -10.10 11.00
N GLY A 26 -6.62 -8.78 10.98
CA GLY A 26 -6.97 -7.99 9.82
C GLY A 26 -6.75 -6.50 10.10
N GLY A 27 -6.90 -5.68 9.07
CA GLY A 27 -6.71 -4.23 9.17
C GLY A 27 -7.08 -3.53 7.87
N TYR A 28 -6.83 -2.23 7.83
CA TYR A 28 -7.01 -1.41 6.64
C TYR A 28 -5.81 -0.47 6.49
N GLY A 29 -5.52 -0.08 5.24
CA GLY A 29 -4.51 0.93 4.91
C GLY A 29 -5.18 2.20 4.43
N LEU A 30 -4.72 3.35 4.93
CA LEU A 30 -5.19 4.67 4.49
C LEU A 30 -4.00 5.49 4.01
N GLY A 31 -4.08 5.97 2.76
CA GLY A 31 -3.07 6.87 2.21
C GLY A 31 -3.18 8.26 2.82
N ILE A 32 -2.18 8.66 3.60
CA ILE A 32 -2.19 9.94 4.32
C ILE A 32 -2.35 11.14 3.37
N ASP A 33 -1.65 11.15 2.24
CA ASP A 33 -1.71 12.23 1.26
C ASP A 33 -3.11 12.35 0.64
N ARG A 34 -3.79 11.21 0.44
CA ARG A 34 -5.18 11.18 -0.06
C ARG A 34 -6.20 11.58 1.00
N LEU A 35 -5.96 11.23 2.26
CA LEU A 35 -6.77 11.74 3.37
C LEU A 35 -6.65 13.27 3.44
N VAL A 36 -5.43 13.79 3.41
CA VAL A 36 -5.17 15.25 3.41
C VAL A 36 -5.83 15.92 2.21
N LYS A 37 -5.64 15.38 1.00
CA LYS A 37 -6.31 15.87 -0.22
C LYS A 37 -7.83 16.01 0.00
N GLN A 38 -8.47 14.98 0.55
CA GLN A 38 -9.91 14.98 0.77
C GLN A 38 -10.35 16.00 1.84
N VAL A 39 -9.61 16.09 2.95
CA VAL A 39 -9.91 17.01 4.05
C VAL A 39 -9.67 18.48 3.64
N ALA A 40 -8.61 18.74 2.88
CA ALA A 40 -8.24 20.07 2.41
C ALA A 40 -8.98 20.50 1.13
N GLY A 41 -9.71 19.59 0.47
CA GLY A 41 -10.44 19.88 -0.77
C GLY A 41 -9.53 20.14 -1.97
N CYS A 42 -8.33 19.56 -2.01
CA CYS A 42 -7.42 19.69 -3.15
C CYS A 42 -7.94 18.91 -4.36
N ASP A 43 -7.71 19.42 -5.57
CA ASP A 43 -8.13 18.73 -6.81
C ASP A 43 -7.19 17.55 -7.13
N ASN A 44 -5.89 17.72 -6.89
CA ASN A 44 -4.86 16.70 -7.08
C ASN A 44 -4.17 16.29 -5.76
N VAL A 45 -3.79 15.01 -5.64
CA VAL A 45 -3.04 14.51 -4.49
C VAL A 45 -1.64 15.13 -4.40
N THR A 46 -1.05 15.55 -5.52
CA THR A 46 0.27 16.19 -5.54
C THR A 46 0.31 17.50 -4.77
N GLU A 47 -0.83 18.18 -4.63
CA GLU A 47 -0.96 19.41 -3.83
C GLU A 47 -0.87 19.12 -2.31
N ALA A 48 -1.15 17.88 -1.90
CA ALA A 48 -1.03 17.43 -0.52
C ALA A 48 0.36 16.85 -0.19
N ILE A 49 1.29 16.80 -1.16
CA ILE A 49 2.61 16.20 -1.00
C ILE A 49 3.68 17.28 -1.19
N LEU A 50 4.62 17.41 -0.25
CA LEU A 50 5.67 18.43 -0.33
C LEU A 50 6.64 18.21 -1.51
N PHE A 51 7.06 16.97 -1.74
CA PHE A 51 7.91 16.57 -2.86
C PHE A 51 7.24 15.40 -3.61
N PRO A 52 6.27 15.66 -4.50
CA PRO A 52 5.52 14.61 -5.18
C PRO A 52 6.44 13.76 -6.08
N ARG A 53 6.31 12.44 -5.96
CA ARG A 53 7.00 11.47 -6.81
C ARG A 53 6.04 10.87 -7.82
N THR A 54 6.43 10.99 -9.08
CA THR A 54 5.70 10.42 -10.22
C THR A 54 6.71 9.75 -11.16
N PRO A 55 6.28 8.89 -12.10
CA PRO A 55 7.18 8.32 -13.11
C PRO A 55 8.01 9.39 -13.86
N ASP A 56 7.44 10.58 -14.04
CA ASP A 56 8.06 11.71 -14.76
C ASP A 56 8.82 12.70 -13.86
N ARG A 57 8.76 12.54 -12.52
CA ARG A 57 9.38 13.47 -11.55
C ARG A 57 10.15 12.72 -10.47
N LEU A 58 11.48 12.76 -10.58
CA LEU A 58 12.42 12.06 -9.70
C LEU A 58 13.26 12.99 -8.80
N THR A 59 13.14 14.30 -8.94
CA THR A 59 13.89 15.27 -8.12
C THR A 59 13.05 16.52 -7.82
N PRO A 60 13.21 17.13 -6.63
CA PRO A 60 13.81 16.55 -5.42
C PRO A 60 13.04 15.33 -4.89
#